data_AF-A0A2H6HVF4-F1
#
_entry.id   AF-A0A2H6HVF4-F1
#
_cell.length_a   1.000
_cell.length_b   1.000
_cell.length_c   1.000
_cell.angle_alpha   90.00
_cell.angle_beta   90.00
_cell.angle_gamma   90.00
#
_symmetry.space_group_name_H-M   'P 1'
#
loop_
_entity.id
_entity.type
_entity.pdbx_description
1 polymer ?
#
loop_
_entity_poly.entity_id
_entity_poly.type
_entity_poly.pdbx_seq_one_letter_code
_entity_poly.pdbx_strand_id
1 'polypeptide(L)'
;MWIIRWIVLVVIIVAVLGFSLQNQGQIDGITLLNWYSGPIPLYVALFVAFALGMISFLLIAVFQQLQTLSELGRMKRQKKKLEAKLAEITEEVENLRDESEHNDTEKERLRQDIELYRDRLEEARGGEGVDAVEDDEEE
;
A
#
# COMPACT_ATOMS: atom_id res chain seq x y z
N MET A 1 -15.20 8.16 -9.59
CA MET A 1 -15.66 9.36 -8.86
C MET A 1 -17.15 9.23 -8.55
N TRP A 2 -17.52 9.18 -7.27
CA TRP A 2 -18.91 9.01 -6.80
C TRP A 2 -19.87 10.08 -7.35
N ILE A 3 -19.38 11.32 -7.52
CA ILE A 3 -20.15 12.46 -8.03
C ILE A 3 -20.65 12.27 -9.47
N ILE A 4 -19.83 11.68 -10.36
CA ILE A 4 -20.19 11.51 -11.78
C ILE A 4 -21.38 10.55 -11.91
N ARG A 5 -21.42 9.51 -11.07
CA ARG A 5 -22.53 8.55 -11.01
C ARG A 5 -23.85 9.23 -10.62
N TRP A 6 -23.82 10.16 -9.66
CA TRP A 6 -25.02 10.93 -9.29
C TRP A 6 -25.45 11.92 -10.37
N ILE A 7 -24.50 12.58 -11.03
CA ILE A 7 -24.81 13.50 -12.14
C ILE A 7 -25.50 12.74 -13.28
N VAL A 8 -24.98 11.57 -13.67
CA VAL A 8 -25.60 10.78 -14.73
C VAL A 8 -26.98 10.26 -14.31
N LEU A 9 -27.15 9.85 -13.05
CA LEU A 9 -28.46 9.43 -12.53
C LEU A 9 -29.49 10.57 -12.58
N VAL A 10 -29.09 11.78 -12.17
CA VAL A 10 -29.95 12.98 -12.22
C VAL A 10 -30.32 13.31 -13.66
N VAL A 11 -29.37 13.25 -14.60
CA VAL A 11 -29.64 13.49 -16.02
C VAL A 11 -30.65 12.49 -16.59
N ILE A 12 -30.51 11.20 -16.25
CA ILE A 12 -31.46 10.15 -16.68
C ILE A 12 -32.85 10.43 -16.10
N ILE A 13 -32.95 10.76 -14.81
CA ILE A 13 -34.23 11.07 -14.15
C ILE A 13 -34.90 12.28 -14.80
N VAL A 14 -34.15 13.36 -15.07
CA VAL A 14 -34.66 14.56 -15.74
C VAL A 14 -35.11 14.26 -17.15
N ALA A 15 -34.38 13.42 -17.90
CA ALA A 15 -34.77 13.00 -19.24
C ALA A 15 -36.08 12.19 -19.23
N VAL A 16 -36.22 11.24 -18.30
CA VAL A 16 -37.44 10.42 -18.15
C VAL A 16 -38.63 11.27 -17.70
N LEU A 17 -38.43 12.17 -16.73
CA LEU A 17 -39.47 13.10 -16.27
C LEU A 17 -39.90 14.06 -17.37
N GLY A 18 -38.95 14.67 -18.09
CA GLY A 18 -39.24 15.56 -19.21
C GLY A 18 -39.98 14.84 -20.33
N PHE A 19 -39.57 13.61 -20.65
CA PHE A 19 -40.26 12.75 -21.59
C PHE A 19 -41.68 12.42 -21.12
N SER A 20 -41.86 12.06 -19.85
CA SER A 20 -43.17 11.76 -19.28
C SER A 20 -44.10 12.98 -19.31
N LEU A 21 -43.60 14.17 -18.97
CA LEU A 21 -44.36 15.42 -18.98
C LEU A 21 -44.80 15.81 -20.41
N GLN A 22 -43.94 15.61 -21.41
CA GLN A 22 -44.27 15.89 -22.81
C GLN A 22 -45.33 14.95 -23.38
N ASN A 23 -45.47 13.74 -22.83
CA ASN A 23 -46.37 12.70 -23.36
C ASN A 23 -47.61 12.44 -22.47
N GLN A 24 -47.95 13.36 -21.54
CA GLN A 24 -49.13 13.23 -20.66
C GLN A 24 -50.48 13.40 -21.37
N GLY A 25 -50.52 14.00 -22.56
CA GLY A 25 -51.75 14.22 -23.35
C GLY A 25 -51.89 13.23 -24.50
N GLN A 26 -52.59 12.11 -24.27
CA GLN A 26 -53.35 11.27 -25.22
C GLN A 26 -52.92 11.15 -26.70
N ILE A 27 -52.58 9.90 -27.09
CA ILE A 27 -52.79 9.16 -28.37
C ILE A 27 -52.30 9.78 -29.70
N ASP A 28 -52.09 11.08 -29.81
CA ASP A 28 -51.71 11.75 -31.06
C ASP A 28 -50.25 12.19 -31.07
N GLY A 29 -49.37 11.21 -31.32
CA GLY A 29 -47.99 11.43 -31.75
C GLY A 29 -47.01 11.89 -30.68
N ILE A 30 -45.75 11.47 -30.79
CA ILE A 30 -44.69 11.96 -29.89
C ILE A 30 -44.19 13.29 -30.45
N THR A 31 -44.36 14.36 -29.68
CA THR A 31 -43.76 15.66 -29.94
C THR A 31 -42.44 15.79 -29.21
N LEU A 32 -41.33 15.78 -29.97
CA LEU A 32 -39.99 16.05 -29.43
C LEU A 32 -39.38 17.24 -30.17
N LEU A 33 -39.12 18.34 -29.47
CA LEU A 33 -38.31 19.47 -29.96
C LEU A 33 -38.70 19.96 -31.39
N ASN A 34 -39.99 20.22 -31.64
CA ASN A 34 -40.61 20.58 -32.93
C ASN A 34 -40.77 19.46 -33.98
N TRP A 35 -40.46 18.20 -33.66
CA TRP A 35 -40.75 17.07 -34.54
C TRP A 35 -42.04 16.36 -34.10
N TYR A 36 -43.03 16.30 -35.00
CA TYR A 36 -44.26 15.53 -34.82
C TYR A 36 -44.09 14.19 -35.52
N SER A 37 -43.96 13.12 -34.72
CA SER A 37 -44.08 11.76 -35.23
C SER A 37 -45.56 11.36 -35.18
N GLY A 38 -46.03 10.55 -36.14
CA GLY A 38 -47.41 10.02 -36.15
C GLY A 38 -47.76 9.28 -34.85
N PRO A 39 -48.99 8.75 -34.67
CA PRO A 39 -49.42 8.16 -33.42
C PRO A 39 -48.53 6.97 -33.03
N ILE A 40 -47.53 7.22 -32.19
CA ILE A 40 -46.65 6.19 -31.63
C ILE A 40 -47.23 5.82 -30.27
N PRO A 41 -47.55 4.55 -30.05
CA PRO A 41 -48.09 4.11 -28.77
C PRO A 41 -47.11 4.38 -27.63
N LEU A 42 -47.63 4.89 -26.51
CA LEU A 42 -46.87 5.28 -25.32
C LEU A 42 -45.94 4.16 -24.82
N TYR A 43 -46.35 2.89 -24.94
CA TYR A 43 -45.54 1.74 -24.52
C TYR A 43 -44.25 1.61 -25.33
N VAL A 44 -44.24 1.97 -26.62
CA VAL A 44 -43.03 1.94 -27.47
C VAL A 44 -42.05 2.99 -26.99
N ALA A 45 -42.57 4.18 -26.69
CA ALA A 45 -41.79 5.30 -26.18
C ALA A 45 -41.16 5.01 -24.81
N LEU A 46 -41.94 4.44 -23.90
CA LEU A 46 -41.47 3.98 -22.60
C LEU A 46 -40.40 2.88 -22.73
N PHE A 47 -40.60 1.94 -23.67
CA PHE A 47 -39.64 0.87 -23.94
C PHE A 47 -38.31 1.40 -24.46
N VAL A 48 -38.32 2.38 -25.37
CA VAL A 48 -37.10 3.02 -25.88
C VAL A 48 -36.38 3.79 -24.77
N ALA A 49 -37.11 4.55 -23.95
CA ALA A 49 -36.53 5.26 -22.81
C ALA A 49 -35.90 4.28 -21.80
N PHE A 50 -36.57 3.18 -21.51
CA PHE A 50 -36.06 2.12 -20.64
C PHE A 50 -34.82 1.43 -21.22
N ALA A 51 -34.84 1.09 -22.51
CA ALA A 51 -33.70 0.47 -23.19
C ALA A 51 -32.48 1.39 -23.19
N LEU A 52 -32.66 2.69 -23.45
CA LEU A 52 -31.59 3.68 -23.37
C LEU A 52 -31.05 3.83 -21.95
N GLY A 53 -31.93 3.81 -20.94
CA GLY A 53 -31.53 3.81 -19.53
C GLY A 53 -30.70 2.57 -19.16
N MET A 54 -31.11 1.39 -19.61
CA MET A 54 -30.41 0.14 -19.36
C MET A 54 -29.04 0.10 -20.05
N ILE A 55 -28.96 0.54 -21.31
CA ILE A 55 -27.69 0.64 -22.05
C ILE A 55 -26.75 1.62 -21.36
N SER A 56 -27.25 2.79 -20.95
CA SER A 56 -26.45 3.79 -20.23
C SER A 56 -25.94 3.25 -18.89
N PHE A 57 -26.80 2.57 -18.13
CA PHE A 57 -26.41 1.94 -16.87
C PHE A 57 -25.35 0.86 -17.07
N LEU A 58 -25.51 0.02 -18.10
CA LEU A 58 -24.56 -1.03 -18.44
C LEU A 58 -23.19 -0.44 -18.81
N LEU A 59 -23.16 0.62 -19.63
CA LEU A 59 -21.92 1.31 -19.97
C LEU A 59 -21.22 1.84 -18.71
N ILE A 60 -21.95 2.52 -17.83
CA ILE A 60 -21.40 3.04 -16.57
C ILE A 60 -20.84 1.90 -15.70
N ALA A 61 -21.58 0.79 -15.57
CA ALA A 61 -21.15 -0.37 -14.79
C ALA A 61 -19.86 -0.97 -15.35
N VAL A 62 -19.75 -1.10 -16.68
CA VAL A 62 -18.54 -1.60 -17.35
C VAL A 62 -17.36 -0.67 -17.11
N PHE A 63 -17.52 0.65 -17.30
CA PHE A 63 -16.47 1.62 -17.06
C PHE A 63 -16.01 1.62 -15.59
N GLN A 64 -16.94 1.49 -14.64
CA GLN A 64 -16.62 1.42 -13.22
C GLN A 64 -15.84 0.14 -12.89
N GLN A 65 -16.25 -1.01 -13.44
CA GLN A 65 -15.57 -2.27 -13.24
C GLN A 65 -14.14 -2.24 -13.79
N LEU A 66 -13.93 -1.62 -14.96
CA LEU A 66 -12.61 -1.45 -15.56
C LEU A 66 -11.69 -0.57 -14.70
N GLN A 67 -12.21 0.52 -14.13
CA GLN A 67 -11.45 1.34 -13.19
C GLN A 67 -11.05 0.54 -11.95
N THR A 68 -11.99 -0.21 -11.36
CA THR A 68 -11.70 -1.05 -10.19
C THR A 68 -10.66 -2.12 -10.48
N LEU A 69 -10.71 -2.76 -11.66
CA LEU A 69 -9.70 -3.74 -12.08
C LEU A 69 -8.31 -3.10 -12.22
N SER A 70 -8.25 -1.88 -12.76
CA SER A 70 -6.98 -1.15 -12.91
C SER A 70 -6.38 -0.76 -11.55
N GLU A 71 -7.21 -0.34 -10.60
CA GLU A 71 -6.79 -0.03 -9.23
C GLU A 71 -6.33 -1.29 -8.49
N LEU A 72 -7.03 -2.40 -8.65
CA LEU A 72 -6.66 -3.69 -8.07
C LEU A 72 -5.28 -4.16 -8.55
N GLY A 73 -4.98 -3.96 -9.84
CA GLY A 73 -3.66 -4.24 -10.41
C GLY A 73 -2.56 -3.39 -9.79
N ARG A 74 -2.81 -2.09 -9.60
CA ARG A 74 -1.85 -1.18 -8.93
C ARG A 74 -1.65 -1.55 -7.46
N MET A 75 -2.73 -1.83 -6.74
CA MET A 75 -2.66 -2.23 -5.32
C MET A 75 -1.91 -3.55 -5.13
N LYS A 76 -2.13 -4.57 -5.99
CA LYS A 76 -1.35 -5.82 -5.94
C LYS A 76 0.14 -5.59 -6.16
N ARG A 77 0.51 -4.75 -7.13
CA ARG A 77 1.92 -4.41 -7.40
C ARG A 77 2.55 -3.67 -6.21
N GLN A 78 1.81 -2.75 -5.60
CA GLN A 78 2.27 -2.03 -4.39
C GLN A 78 2.45 -2.99 -3.22
N LYS A 79 1.50 -3.89 -2.96
CA LYS A 79 1.62 -4.90 -1.90
C LYS A 79 2.88 -5.76 -2.09
N LYS A 80 3.10 -6.28 -3.29
CA LYS A 80 4.30 -7.08 -3.60
C LYS A 80 5.59 -6.28 -3.39
N LYS A 81 5.62 -4.99 -3.74
CA LYS A 81 6.78 -4.13 -3.51
C LYS A 81 7.02 -3.86 -2.03
N LEU A 82 5.97 -3.69 -1.24
CA LEU A 82 6.06 -3.52 0.21
C LEU A 82 6.53 -4.81 0.89
N GLU A 83 6.01 -5.97 0.48
CA GLU A 83 6.44 -7.27 0.99
C GLU A 83 7.93 -7.55 0.68
N ALA A 84 8.40 -7.22 -0.53
CA ALA A 84 9.82 -7.35 -0.88
C ALA A 84 10.72 -6.46 -0.01
N LYS A 85 10.31 -5.21 0.26
CA LYS A 85 11.04 -4.31 1.15
C LYS A 85 11.05 -4.79 2.60
N LEU A 86 9.95 -5.37 3.06
CA LEU A 86 9.88 -5.97 4.39
C LEU A 86 10.86 -7.14 4.51
N ALA A 87 10.93 -8.00 3.49
CA ALA A 87 11.88 -9.11 3.47
C ALA A 87 13.34 -8.60 3.50
N GLU A 88 13.66 -7.60 2.66
CA GLU A 88 14.99 -6.97 2.61
C GLU A 88 15.39 -6.38 3.98
N ILE A 89 14.51 -5.60 4.61
CA ILE A 89 14.78 -5.03 5.94
C ILE A 89 14.93 -6.13 7.00
N THR A 90 14.15 -7.21 6.90
CA THR A 90 14.23 -8.32 7.87
C THR A 90 15.58 -9.02 7.76
N GLU A 91 16.06 -9.27 6.54
CA GLU A 91 17.37 -9.85 6.27
C GLU A 91 18.51 -8.92 6.73
N GLU A 92 18.39 -7.61 6.50
CA GLU A 92 19.36 -6.62 6.99
C GLU A 92 19.45 -6.60 8.52
N VAL A 93 18.30 -6.65 9.21
CA VAL A 93 18.26 -6.71 10.68
C VAL A 93 18.88 -7.99 11.22
N GLU A 94 18.66 -9.13 10.55
CA GLU A 94 19.27 -10.41 10.90
C GLU A 94 20.80 -10.37 10.74
N ASN A 95 21.29 -9.88 9.61
CA ASN A 95 22.73 -9.71 9.38
C ASN A 95 23.38 -8.77 10.41
N LEU A 96 22.74 -7.64 10.72
CA LEU A 96 23.25 -6.70 11.73
C LEU A 96 23.27 -7.31 13.13
N ARG A 97 22.30 -8.18 13.44
CA ARG A 97 22.27 -8.90 14.71
C ARG A 97 23.42 -9.89 14.81
N ASP A 98 23.67 -10.67 13.77
CA ASP A 98 24.77 -11.63 13.71
C ASP A 98 26.13 -10.92 13.81
N GLU A 99 26.28 -9.78 13.14
CA GLU A 99 27.48 -8.95 13.23
C GLU A 99 27.70 -8.38 14.64
N SER A 100 26.62 -7.99 15.34
CA SER A 100 26.70 -7.58 16.75
C SER A 100 27.16 -8.72 17.66
N GLU A 101 26.59 -9.92 17.50
CA GLU A 101 26.94 -11.09 18.30
C GLU A 101 28.41 -11.51 18.06
N HIS A 102 28.89 -11.41 16.82
CA HIS A 102 30.29 -11.65 16.48
C HIS A 102 31.23 -10.64 17.15
N ASN A 103 30.91 -9.35 17.03
CA ASN A 103 31.70 -8.27 17.63
C ASN A 103 31.76 -8.37 19.16
N ASP A 104 30.67 -8.78 19.81
CA ASP A 104 30.65 -8.98 21.27
C ASP A 104 31.54 -10.16 21.68
N THR A 105 31.49 -11.27 20.93
CA THR A 105 32.38 -12.42 21.15
C THR A 105 33.86 -12.04 20.94
N GLU A 106 34.17 -11.26 19.91
CA GLU A 106 35.53 -10.80 19.63
C GLU A 106 36.05 -9.87 20.74
N LYS A 107 35.21 -8.95 21.24
CA LYS A 107 35.55 -8.11 22.39
C LYS A 107 35.83 -8.92 23.65
N GLU A 108 35.07 -9.98 23.91
CA GLU A 108 35.32 -10.86 25.06
C GLU A 108 36.67 -11.56 24.95
N ARG A 109 37.03 -12.06 23.77
CA ARG A 109 38.36 -12.66 23.52
C ARG A 109 39.48 -11.67 23.75
N LEU A 110 39.35 -10.45 23.21
CA LEU A 110 40.35 -9.41 23.40
C LEU A 110 40.49 -9.02 24.89
N ARG A 111 39.39 -9.01 25.66
CA ARG A 111 39.45 -8.77 27.11
C ARG A 111 40.23 -9.87 27.83
N GLN A 112 39.97 -11.13 27.50
CA GLN A 112 40.71 -12.28 28.07
C GLN A 112 42.20 -12.21 27.73
N ASP A 113 42.54 -11.89 26.49
CA ASP A 113 43.94 -11.75 26.08
C ASP A 113 44.64 -10.63 26.85
N ILE A 114 43.99 -9.46 26.98
CA ILE A 114 44.53 -8.33 27.75
C ILE A 114 44.74 -8.70 29.22
N GLU A 115 43.80 -9.42 29.82
CA GLU A 115 43.90 -9.90 31.21
C GLU A 115 45.08 -10.86 31.37
N LEU A 116 45.25 -11.80 30.44
CA LEU A 116 46.38 -12.74 30.44
C LEU A 116 47.74 -12.04 30.25
N TYR A 117 47.82 -11.00 29.42
CA TYR A 117 49.02 -10.18 29.30
C TYR A 117 49.30 -9.38 30.58
N ARG A 118 48.27 -8.87 31.26
CA ARG A 118 48.42 -8.17 32.53
C ARG A 118 48.99 -9.11 33.60
N ASP A 119 48.43 -10.30 33.74
CA ASP A 119 48.88 -11.29 34.73
C ASP A 119 50.35 -11.68 34.50
N ARG A 120 50.75 -11.93 33.24
CA ARG A 120 52.16 -12.21 32.90
C ARG A 120 53.11 -11.06 33.24
N LEU A 121 52.66 -9.81 33.06
CA LEU A 121 53.47 -8.64 33.41
C LEU A 121 53.59 -8.50 34.94
N GLU A 122 52.54 -8.80 35.68
CA GLU A 122 52.57 -8.82 37.15
C GLU A 122 53.48 -9.93 37.69
N GLU A 123 53.46 -11.13 37.10
CA GLU A 123 54.42 -12.20 37.42
C GLU A 123 55.87 -11.78 37.14
N ALA A 124 56.13 -11.19 35.96
CA ALA A 124 57.46 -10.71 35.60
C ALA A 124 57.97 -9.62 36.55
N ARG A 125 57.09 -8.71 36.97
CA ARG A 125 57.41 -7.62 37.90
C ARG A 125 57.54 -8.10 39.35
N GLY A 126 56.76 -9.10 39.76
CA GLY A 126 56.84 -9.73 41.08
C GLY A 126 58.12 -10.56 41.26
N GLY A 127 58.68 -11.10 40.17
CA GLY A 127 59.95 -11.83 40.16
C GLY A 127 61.20 -10.95 40.33
N GLU A 128 61.15 -9.65 40.03
CA GLU A 128 62.29 -8.71 40.19
C GLU A 128 62.36 -8.02 41.56
N GLY A 129 61.44 -8.34 42.50
CA GLY A 129 61.29 -7.60 43.76
C GLY A 129 61.79 -8.27 45.05
N VAL A 130 62.36 -9.47 45.01
CA VAL A 130 62.65 -10.25 46.24
C VAL A 130 64.14 -10.51 46.51
N ASP A 131 65.05 -10.23 45.57
CA ASP A 131 66.51 -10.46 45.77
C ASP A 131 67.30 -9.18 46.14
N ALA A 132 66.67 -8.18 46.77
CA ALA A 132 67.36 -7.03 47.36
C ALA A 132 67.12 -6.99 48.88
N VAL A 133 67.47 -8.08 49.56
CA VAL A 133 67.63 -8.13 51.01
C VAL A 133 69.11 -8.43 51.29
N GLU A 134 69.67 -7.60 52.15
CA GLU A 134 70.85 -7.84 52.98
C GLU A 134 72.16 -8.12 52.24
N ASP A 135 73.02 -7.11 52.16
CA ASP A 135 74.37 -7.23 52.73
C ASP A 135 75.00 -5.85 52.89
N ASP A 136 75.87 -5.74 53.89
CA ASP A 136 76.71 -4.60 54.30
C ASP A 136 76.16 -3.66 55.41
N GLU A 137 75.83 -4.25 56.57
CA GLU A 137 76.34 -3.75 57.85
C GLU A 137 77.59 -4.57 58.22
N GLU A 138 78.81 -4.04 58.09
CA GLU A 138 79.94 -4.35 58.98
C GLU A 138 81.11 -3.35 58.79
N GLU A 139 81.59 -2.86 59.94
CA GLU A 139 82.80 -2.05 60.26
C GLU A 139 82.81 -0.52 60.07
#